data_AF-A0A7K2P4Z1-F1
#
_entry.id   AF-A0A7K2P4Z1-F1
#
_cell.length_a   1.000
_cell.length_b   1.000
_cell.length_c   1.000
_cell.angle_alpha   90.00
_cell.angle_beta   90.00
_cell.angle_gamma   90.00
#
_symmetry.space_group_name_H-M   'P 1'
#
loop_
_entity.id
_entity.type
_entity.pdbx_description
1 polymer ?
#
loop_
_entity_poly.entity_id
_entity_poly.type
_entity_poly.pdbx_seq_one_letter_code
_entity_poly.pdbx_strand_id
1 'polypeptide(L)'
;MLVDGRRLALWSGELHPFRLPSPSLWRDVLQKMRAYGHNAVDVRLAWNQHSPAPGAYDFTGVRDLDLFLRTAAECGLYVVLHPGPYIGADVDAGGLPGWLTTVGGRAGSTDPAYLRHADEWLGRVDAVAARHLFTRGTGTVLLYRADAPGRAGLDLLRTRMRADGIDVPLLHGDTPLARREPGPVRDAAEARRVHFDRLARGSTLHNVRTAFGGTSWGWLPAPSAPSPTYDPNAAIDEARRPTDKLAPLHQLGQLLRHVPDFTGMTEAEAVRTTDARVRVRHLADPDTGAHAYVLRNDSAADVTSTLPMGGADVEVTVPARDAKLFATGLRLGSGRRLAYATVQPMLAMSVGRLDIAAFVGRAGEMAHLVLDCPDEPWPTRLDEEAAWAFDRGRLHVTVPLQEDRLTRVRVRSGDTDRTLLLIVADDAASLRLWPYETPSGRVLVRGPELLREAALDGATIRLTGDTVAGRELEVWAPPGITDITWNGEAVQSGLGRALSLMSVWPLPGVPDLVLPALDGWRRRTENFESRPDYGDEGWTV
;
A
#
# COMPACT_ATOMS: atom_id res chain seq x y z
N MET A 1 -3.99 9.97 12.39
CA MET A 1 -4.48 9.43 13.69
C MET A 1 -3.31 9.25 14.65
N LEU A 2 -3.56 8.94 15.93
CA LEU A 2 -2.52 8.59 16.90
C LEU A 2 -2.59 7.09 17.24
N VAL A 3 -1.45 6.41 17.22
CA VAL A 3 -1.27 5.03 17.70
C VAL A 3 -0.05 5.03 18.62
N ASP A 4 -0.22 4.58 19.87
CA ASP A 4 0.80 4.65 20.93
C ASP A 4 1.46 6.04 21.08
N GLY A 5 0.62 7.09 21.02
CA GLY A 5 1.06 8.48 21.13
C GLY A 5 1.80 9.03 19.90
N ARG A 6 1.98 8.23 18.84
CA ARG A 6 2.66 8.64 17.61
C ARG A 6 1.67 8.91 16.49
N ARG A 7 1.93 9.96 15.69
CA ARG A 7 1.16 10.22 14.47
C ARG A 7 1.36 9.07 13.48
N LEU A 8 0.25 8.52 13.01
CA LEU A 8 0.21 7.51 11.96
C LEU A 8 -0.69 8.00 10.82
N ALA A 9 -0.13 8.01 9.61
CA ALA A 9 -0.90 7.99 8.38
C ALA A 9 -1.20 6.52 8.05
N LEU A 10 -2.47 6.13 8.16
CA LEU A 10 -2.90 4.78 7.83
C LEU A 10 -2.95 4.65 6.30
N TRP A 11 -2.06 3.86 5.72
CA TRP A 11 -2.00 3.52 4.30
C TRP A 11 -2.48 2.07 4.14
N SER A 12 -3.80 1.92 4.10
CA SER A 12 -4.50 0.64 3.99
C SER A 12 -4.68 0.21 2.53
N GLY A 13 -4.79 -1.09 2.31
CA GLY A 13 -5.20 -1.66 1.03
C GLY A 13 -6.30 -2.70 1.22
N GLU A 14 -7.28 -2.73 0.32
CA GLU A 14 -8.39 -3.67 0.39
C GLU A 14 -7.97 -5.07 -0.12
N LEU A 15 -8.24 -6.08 0.70
CA LEU A 15 -8.09 -7.50 0.39
C LEU A 15 -9.22 -8.31 1.02
N HIS A 16 -9.89 -9.16 0.23
CA HIS A 16 -10.93 -10.05 0.72
C HIS A 16 -10.44 -11.50 0.75
N PRO A 17 -10.24 -12.14 1.93
CA PRO A 17 -9.73 -13.51 1.99
C PRO A 17 -10.65 -14.51 1.29
N PHE A 18 -11.97 -14.26 1.30
CA PHE A 18 -12.94 -15.09 0.60
C PHE A 18 -12.80 -15.04 -0.94
N ARG A 19 -12.04 -14.10 -1.52
CA ARG A 19 -11.70 -14.05 -2.96
C ARG A 19 -10.35 -14.71 -3.30
N LEU A 20 -9.67 -15.26 -2.30
CA LEU A 20 -8.46 -16.07 -2.45
C LEU A 20 -8.63 -17.32 -1.56
N PRO A 21 -9.35 -18.36 -2.01
CA PRO A 21 -9.68 -19.54 -1.20
C PRO A 21 -8.47 -20.50 -1.06
N SER A 22 -7.31 -19.93 -0.73
CA SER A 22 -6.06 -20.62 -0.45
C SER A 22 -5.39 -19.94 0.73
N PRO A 23 -5.64 -20.41 1.97
CA PRO A 23 -5.12 -19.77 3.18
C PRO A 23 -3.60 -19.59 3.20
N SER A 24 -2.85 -20.52 2.58
CA SER A 24 -1.40 -20.41 2.45
C SER A 24 -0.96 -19.22 1.58
N LEU A 25 -1.79 -18.77 0.64
CA LEU A 25 -1.49 -17.64 -0.25
C LEU A 25 -1.91 -16.29 0.32
N TRP A 26 -2.64 -16.23 1.44
CA TRP A 26 -2.93 -14.96 2.10
C TRP A 26 -1.65 -14.25 2.54
N ARG A 27 -0.67 -15.01 3.08
CA ARG A 27 0.63 -14.46 3.46
C ARG A 27 1.35 -13.81 2.29
N ASP A 28 1.32 -14.43 1.11
CA ASP A 28 1.96 -13.89 -0.09
C ASP A 28 1.47 -12.48 -0.41
N VAL A 29 0.16 -12.29 -0.45
CA VAL A 29 -0.43 -10.98 -0.80
C VAL A 29 -0.21 -9.97 0.34
N LEU A 30 -0.32 -10.38 1.60
CA LEU A 30 -0.06 -9.50 2.75
C LEU A 30 1.41 -9.03 2.78
N GLN A 31 2.37 -9.91 2.49
CA GLN A 31 3.78 -9.54 2.36
C GLN A 31 4.01 -8.55 1.20
N LYS A 32 3.38 -8.78 0.04
CA LYS A 32 3.41 -7.82 -1.08
C LYS A 32 2.87 -6.47 -0.65
N MET A 33 1.69 -6.42 -0.03
CA MET A 33 1.11 -5.18 0.46
C MET A 33 2.08 -4.44 1.40
N ARG A 34 2.65 -5.15 2.39
CA ARG A 34 3.63 -4.58 3.34
C ARG A 34 4.86 -4.01 2.63
N ALA A 35 5.41 -4.75 1.67
CA ALA A 35 6.58 -4.35 0.88
C ALA A 35 6.29 -3.12 0.00
N TYR A 36 5.08 -3.04 -0.58
CA TYR A 36 4.61 -1.88 -1.35
C TYR A 36 4.11 -0.71 -0.49
N GLY A 37 4.55 -0.65 0.77
CA GLY A 37 4.36 0.51 1.64
C GLY A 37 3.05 0.51 2.43
N HIS A 38 2.16 -0.47 2.27
CA HIS A 38 1.00 -0.60 3.15
C HIS A 38 1.42 -0.85 4.59
N ASN A 39 0.73 -0.19 5.51
CA ASN A 39 0.84 -0.45 6.94
C ASN A 39 -0.45 -1.03 7.52
N ALA A 40 -1.50 -1.14 6.71
CA ALA A 40 -2.75 -1.78 7.09
C ALA A 40 -3.40 -2.57 5.94
N VAL A 41 -4.28 -3.50 6.29
CA VAL A 41 -5.19 -4.20 5.38
C VAL A 41 -6.64 -3.90 5.78
N ASP A 42 -7.46 -3.54 4.79
CA ASP A 42 -8.92 -3.43 4.92
C ASP A 42 -9.52 -4.76 4.49
N VAL A 43 -10.24 -5.41 5.40
CA VAL A 43 -10.79 -6.76 5.20
C VAL A 43 -12.29 -6.77 5.46
N ARG A 44 -13.04 -7.23 4.46
CA ARG A 44 -14.47 -7.51 4.58
C ARG A 44 -14.73 -8.98 4.85
N LEU A 45 -15.79 -9.26 5.61
CA LEU A 45 -16.32 -10.61 5.80
C LEU A 45 -17.69 -10.74 5.14
N ALA A 46 -17.83 -11.77 4.31
CA ALA A 46 -19.08 -12.07 3.62
C ALA A 46 -19.90 -13.05 4.46
N TRP A 47 -20.93 -12.57 5.18
CA TRP A 47 -21.74 -13.40 6.08
C TRP A 47 -22.32 -14.63 5.37
N ASN A 48 -22.75 -14.51 4.11
CA ASN A 48 -23.22 -15.62 3.27
C ASN A 48 -22.19 -16.73 3.05
N GLN A 49 -20.89 -16.43 3.15
CA GLN A 49 -19.83 -17.44 3.10
C GLN A 49 -19.68 -18.16 4.43
N HIS A 50 -19.92 -17.48 5.55
CA HIS A 50 -19.69 -18.02 6.88
C HIS A 50 -20.91 -18.71 7.50
N SER A 51 -22.13 -18.47 6.99
CA SER A 51 -23.36 -18.99 7.61
C SER A 51 -24.28 -19.65 6.58
N PRO A 52 -24.13 -20.98 6.35
CA PRO A 52 -24.95 -21.70 5.36
C PRO A 52 -26.42 -21.86 5.80
N ALA A 53 -26.70 -21.80 7.11
CA ALA A 53 -28.03 -21.92 7.69
C ALA A 53 -28.14 -21.06 8.97
N PRO A 54 -29.35 -20.69 9.42
CA PRO A 54 -29.53 -19.96 10.67
C PRO A 54 -28.86 -20.67 11.86
N GLY A 55 -28.08 -19.95 12.66
CA GLY A 55 -27.36 -20.49 13.82
C GLY A 55 -26.12 -21.34 13.51
N ALA A 56 -25.85 -21.63 12.24
CA ALA A 56 -24.66 -22.36 11.80
C ALA A 56 -23.59 -21.38 11.28
N TYR A 57 -22.37 -21.47 11.82
CA TYR A 57 -21.25 -20.59 11.47
C TYR A 57 -19.97 -21.38 11.29
N ASP A 58 -19.22 -21.09 10.22
CA ASP A 58 -17.94 -21.70 9.89
C ASP A 58 -16.84 -20.64 9.73
N PHE A 59 -15.82 -20.73 10.58
CA PHE A 59 -14.60 -19.93 10.54
C PHE A 59 -13.36 -20.83 10.42
N THR A 60 -13.46 -21.90 9.62
CA THR A 60 -12.37 -22.85 9.41
C THR A 60 -11.97 -22.93 7.94
N GLY A 61 -10.81 -23.52 7.65
CA GLY A 61 -10.34 -23.72 6.27
C GLY A 61 -10.22 -22.41 5.49
N VAL A 62 -10.89 -22.32 4.33
CA VAL A 62 -10.89 -21.12 3.48
C VAL A 62 -11.65 -19.93 4.09
N ARG A 63 -12.33 -20.13 5.23
CA ARG A 63 -13.10 -19.13 5.99
C ARG A 63 -12.44 -18.77 7.32
N ASP A 64 -11.19 -19.19 7.54
CA ASP A 64 -10.52 -19.02 8.82
C ASP A 64 -10.09 -17.56 9.08
N LEU A 65 -10.96 -16.84 9.78
CA LEU A 65 -10.72 -15.46 10.21
C LEU A 65 -9.57 -15.36 11.21
N ASP A 66 -9.45 -16.32 12.13
CA ASP A 66 -8.39 -16.29 13.15
C ASP A 66 -7.01 -16.40 12.51
N LEU A 67 -6.85 -17.36 11.59
CA LEU A 67 -5.63 -17.54 10.80
C LEU A 67 -5.32 -16.30 9.97
N PHE A 68 -6.32 -15.70 9.31
CA PHE A 68 -6.11 -14.48 8.52
C PHE A 68 -5.60 -13.33 9.38
N LEU A 69 -6.24 -13.06 10.53
CA LEU A 69 -5.84 -11.98 11.44
C LEU A 69 -4.44 -12.20 12.04
N ARG A 70 -4.09 -13.45 12.41
CA ARG A 70 -2.71 -13.79 12.82
C ARG A 70 -1.71 -13.56 11.70
N THR A 71 -2.03 -13.98 10.49
CA THR A 71 -1.15 -13.80 9.33
C THR A 71 -0.91 -12.32 9.03
N ALA A 72 -1.95 -11.47 9.13
CA ALA A 72 -1.80 -10.02 8.98
C ALA A 72 -0.89 -9.42 10.07
N ALA A 73 -1.04 -9.85 11.32
CA ALA A 73 -0.19 -9.44 12.43
C ALA A 73 1.28 -9.84 12.22
N GLU A 74 1.54 -11.08 11.82
CA GLU A 74 2.88 -11.59 11.50
C GLU A 74 3.54 -10.84 10.33
N CYS A 75 2.75 -10.40 9.34
CA CYS A 75 3.22 -9.54 8.25
C CYS A 75 3.42 -8.06 8.66
N GLY A 76 3.16 -7.70 9.93
CA GLY A 76 3.31 -6.34 10.42
C GLY A 76 2.31 -5.34 9.83
N LEU A 77 1.08 -5.80 9.58
CA LEU A 77 -0.03 -4.98 9.09
C LEU A 77 -1.08 -4.78 10.19
N TYR A 78 -1.50 -3.53 10.37
CA TYR A 78 -2.75 -3.24 11.06
C TYR A 78 -3.94 -3.77 10.28
N VAL A 79 -5.05 -4.04 10.96
CA VAL A 79 -6.28 -4.50 10.33
C VAL A 79 -7.40 -3.49 10.55
N VAL A 80 -8.06 -3.12 9.46
CA VAL A 80 -9.37 -2.45 9.46
C VAL A 80 -10.40 -3.54 9.16
N LEU A 81 -11.10 -4.01 10.19
CA LEU A 81 -12.03 -5.13 10.08
C LEU A 81 -13.44 -4.64 9.77
N HIS A 82 -14.04 -5.16 8.69
CA HIS A 82 -15.40 -4.86 8.26
C HIS A 82 -16.26 -6.13 8.24
N PRO A 83 -16.85 -6.55 9.37
CA PRO A 83 -17.61 -7.80 9.47
C PRO A 83 -18.97 -7.80 8.73
N GLY A 84 -19.46 -6.64 8.27
CA GLY A 84 -20.83 -6.49 7.78
C GLY A 84 -21.76 -5.93 8.86
N PRO A 85 -23.05 -6.33 8.90
CA PRO A 85 -23.63 -7.52 8.24
C PRO A 85 -23.78 -7.42 6.71
N TYR A 86 -24.03 -6.22 6.19
CA TYR A 86 -24.03 -5.95 4.74
C TYR A 86 -22.69 -5.31 4.34
N ILE A 87 -22.06 -5.81 3.27
CA ILE A 87 -20.73 -5.35 2.82
C ILE A 87 -20.73 -4.79 1.40
N GLY A 88 -21.81 -4.98 0.64
CA GLY A 88 -21.84 -4.67 -0.79
C GLY A 88 -20.79 -5.50 -1.53
N ALA A 89 -19.73 -4.85 -2.00
CA ALA A 89 -18.51 -5.49 -2.54
C ALA A 89 -18.71 -6.43 -3.75
N ASP A 90 -19.80 -6.25 -4.50
CA ASP A 90 -20.18 -7.05 -5.68
C ASP A 90 -20.23 -8.56 -5.41
N VAL A 91 -20.56 -8.94 -4.17
CA VAL A 91 -20.87 -10.33 -3.80
C VAL A 91 -22.39 -10.55 -3.74
N ASP A 92 -22.82 -11.80 -3.90
CA ASP A 92 -24.23 -12.17 -3.88
C ASP A 92 -24.95 -11.63 -2.63
N ALA A 93 -26.14 -11.08 -2.84
CA ALA A 93 -26.94 -10.35 -1.85
C ALA A 93 -26.17 -9.30 -1.00
N GLY A 94 -25.02 -8.80 -1.49
CA GLY A 94 -24.13 -7.91 -0.75
C GLY A 94 -23.53 -8.52 0.51
N GLY A 95 -23.41 -9.85 0.53
CA GLY A 95 -22.83 -10.65 1.61
C GLY A 95 -23.86 -11.21 2.58
N LEU A 96 -25.15 -10.99 2.38
CA LEU A 96 -26.22 -11.50 3.24
C LEU A 96 -26.59 -12.95 2.89
N PRO A 97 -26.70 -13.89 3.86
CA PRO A 97 -27.10 -15.26 3.57
C PRO A 97 -28.49 -15.37 2.93
N GLY A 98 -28.64 -16.26 1.96
CA GLY A 98 -29.92 -16.47 1.24
C GLY A 98 -31.08 -16.88 2.16
N TRP A 99 -30.80 -17.61 3.24
CA TRP A 99 -31.82 -18.02 4.21
C TRP A 99 -32.49 -16.85 4.93
N LEU A 100 -31.90 -15.65 4.92
CA LEU A 100 -32.53 -14.44 5.47
C LEU A 100 -33.85 -14.08 4.77
N THR A 101 -34.05 -14.57 3.54
CA THR A 101 -35.31 -14.39 2.80
C THR A 101 -36.48 -15.20 3.39
N THR A 102 -36.19 -16.19 4.23
CA THR A 102 -37.20 -17.15 4.74
C THR A 102 -37.52 -17.01 6.24
N VAL A 103 -36.68 -16.30 7.00
CA VAL A 103 -36.78 -16.22 8.47
C VAL A 103 -37.56 -15.00 8.99
N GLY A 104 -38.14 -14.22 8.08
CA GLY A 104 -38.96 -13.04 8.40
C GLY A 104 -38.16 -11.77 8.67
N GLY A 105 -38.80 -10.63 8.39
CA GLY A 105 -38.18 -9.31 8.45
C GLY A 105 -37.36 -8.97 7.20
N ARG A 106 -37.38 -7.71 6.79
CA ARG A 106 -36.66 -7.27 5.58
C ARG A 106 -35.16 -7.21 5.86
N ALA A 107 -34.37 -8.01 5.16
CA ALA A 107 -32.91 -7.98 5.25
C ALA A 107 -32.35 -6.58 4.92
N GLY A 108 -31.32 -6.14 5.65
CA GLY A 108 -30.76 -4.79 5.49
C GLY A 108 -31.69 -3.66 5.94
N SER A 109 -32.67 -3.94 6.80
CA SER A 109 -33.56 -2.93 7.39
C SER A 109 -33.40 -2.82 8.91
N THR A 110 -34.20 -1.98 9.56
CA THR A 110 -34.29 -1.89 11.03
C THR A 110 -35.30 -2.87 11.62
N ASP A 111 -35.76 -3.86 10.85
CA ASP A 111 -36.71 -4.87 11.34
C ASP A 111 -36.08 -5.68 12.50
N PRO A 112 -36.76 -5.81 13.65
CA PRO A 112 -36.24 -6.54 14.80
C PRO A 112 -35.85 -8.00 14.49
N ALA A 113 -36.51 -8.67 13.55
CA ALA A 113 -36.17 -10.03 13.17
C ALA A 113 -34.82 -10.11 12.46
N TYR A 114 -34.56 -9.21 11.49
CA TYR A 114 -33.26 -9.09 10.85
C TYR A 114 -32.17 -8.69 11.85
N LEU A 115 -32.45 -7.70 12.72
CA LEU A 115 -31.47 -7.22 13.69
C LEU A 115 -31.03 -8.30 14.68
N ARG A 116 -31.89 -9.25 15.06
CA ARG A 116 -31.49 -10.41 15.88
C ARG A 116 -30.47 -11.29 15.18
N HIS A 117 -30.65 -11.57 13.89
CA HIS A 117 -29.70 -12.38 13.13
C HIS A 117 -28.39 -11.64 12.87
N ALA A 118 -28.46 -10.34 12.61
CA ALA A 118 -27.29 -9.47 12.49
C ALA A 118 -26.48 -9.40 13.80
N ASP A 119 -27.17 -9.27 14.92
CA ASP A 119 -26.59 -9.30 16.27
C ASP A 119 -25.91 -10.64 16.58
N GLU A 120 -26.55 -11.77 16.24
CA GLU A 120 -25.94 -13.09 16.37
C GLU A 120 -24.68 -13.23 15.50
N TRP A 121 -24.76 -12.84 14.22
CA TRP A 121 -23.61 -12.86 13.30
C TRP A 121 -22.41 -12.08 13.84
N LEU A 122 -22.65 -10.83 14.27
CA LEU A 122 -21.59 -10.00 14.84
C LEU A 122 -21.00 -10.63 16.09
N GLY A 123 -21.82 -11.21 16.97
CA GLY A 123 -21.31 -11.90 18.15
C GLY A 123 -20.36 -13.06 17.84
N ARG A 124 -20.59 -13.77 16.73
CA ARG A 124 -19.68 -14.85 16.28
C ARG A 124 -18.36 -14.30 15.76
N VAL A 125 -18.40 -13.20 15.00
CA VAL A 125 -17.20 -12.54 14.50
C VAL A 125 -16.42 -11.89 15.65
N ASP A 126 -17.10 -11.20 16.55
CA ASP A 126 -16.50 -10.48 17.68
C ASP A 126 -15.80 -11.42 18.65
N ALA A 127 -16.32 -12.63 18.86
CA ALA A 127 -15.63 -13.67 19.63
C ALA A 127 -14.24 -14.05 19.08
N VAL A 128 -14.02 -13.90 17.76
CA VAL A 128 -12.71 -14.05 17.14
C VAL A 128 -11.94 -12.74 17.19
N ALA A 129 -12.55 -11.64 16.73
CA ALA A 129 -11.90 -10.33 16.59
C ALA A 129 -11.39 -9.77 17.92
N ALA A 130 -12.09 -9.99 19.03
CA ALA A 130 -11.71 -9.52 20.36
C ALA A 130 -10.31 -9.99 20.80
N ARG A 131 -9.87 -11.17 20.34
CA ARG A 131 -8.53 -11.72 20.63
C ARG A 131 -7.42 -11.04 19.82
N HIS A 132 -7.80 -10.39 18.72
CA HIS A 132 -6.88 -9.77 17.76
C HIS A 132 -6.91 -8.24 17.81
N LEU A 133 -7.59 -7.65 18.80
CA LEU A 133 -7.60 -6.20 18.98
C LEU A 133 -6.22 -5.68 19.36
N PHE A 134 -5.85 -4.55 18.76
CA PHE A 134 -4.59 -3.86 19.03
C PHE A 134 -4.41 -3.51 20.51
N THR A 135 -5.49 -3.13 21.18
CA THR A 135 -5.58 -2.82 22.62
C THR A 135 -5.20 -3.97 23.55
N ARG A 136 -5.18 -5.22 23.06
CA ARG A 136 -4.78 -6.41 23.82
C ARG A 136 -3.27 -6.64 23.80
N GLY A 137 -2.52 -5.88 22.99
CA GLY A 137 -1.07 -5.99 22.84
C GLY A 137 -0.59 -7.17 22.01
N THR A 138 -1.46 -8.13 21.69
CA THR A 138 -1.13 -9.33 20.91
C THR A 138 -1.70 -9.32 19.49
N GLY A 139 -2.62 -8.41 19.19
CA GLY A 139 -3.31 -8.34 17.91
C GLY A 139 -3.05 -7.04 17.15
N THR A 140 -3.52 -6.96 15.91
CA THR A 140 -3.33 -5.78 15.04
C THR A 140 -4.63 -5.19 14.49
N VAL A 141 -5.81 -5.67 14.91
CA VAL A 141 -7.10 -5.02 14.60
C VAL A 141 -7.12 -3.65 15.26
N LEU A 142 -6.94 -2.61 14.45
CA LEU A 142 -6.78 -1.23 14.88
C LEU A 142 -8.09 -0.45 14.76
N LEU A 143 -8.89 -0.79 13.74
CA LEU A 143 -10.16 -0.15 13.46
C LEU A 143 -11.21 -1.20 13.13
N TYR A 144 -12.44 -0.91 13.51
CA TYR A 144 -13.57 -1.79 13.28
C TYR A 144 -14.67 -1.01 12.57
N ARG A 145 -15.11 -1.47 11.40
CA ARG A 145 -16.08 -0.76 10.56
C ARG A 145 -17.38 -1.54 10.45
N ALA A 146 -18.48 -0.90 10.80
CA ALA A 146 -19.80 -1.48 10.63
C ALA A 146 -20.78 -0.45 10.10
N ASP A 147 -21.52 -0.85 9.07
CA ASP A 147 -22.55 -0.06 8.43
C ASP A 147 -23.91 -0.73 8.68
N ALA A 148 -24.90 0.07 9.06
CA ALA A 148 -26.25 -0.40 9.39
C ALA A 148 -27.31 0.57 8.84
N PRO A 149 -28.52 0.06 8.52
CA PRO A 149 -29.62 0.90 8.07
C PRO A 149 -30.11 1.80 9.21
N GLY A 150 -29.93 3.12 9.04
CA GLY A 150 -30.40 4.13 9.98
C GLY A 150 -29.62 4.16 11.30
N ARG A 151 -29.79 5.27 12.03
CA ARG A 151 -29.06 5.54 13.28
C ARG A 151 -29.35 4.52 14.38
N ALA A 152 -30.62 4.13 14.54
CA ALA A 152 -31.03 3.18 15.55
C ALA A 152 -30.43 1.78 15.34
N GLY A 153 -30.35 1.33 14.08
CA GLY A 153 -29.67 0.07 13.74
C GLY A 153 -28.19 0.14 14.08
N LEU A 154 -27.52 1.23 13.70
CA LEU A 154 -26.10 1.43 14.03
C LEU A 154 -25.85 1.48 15.55
N ASP A 155 -26.69 2.19 16.31
CA ASP A 155 -26.57 2.29 17.77
C ASP A 155 -26.74 0.91 18.45
N LEU A 156 -27.63 0.06 17.92
CA LEU A 156 -27.80 -1.32 18.38
C LEU A 156 -26.55 -2.17 18.12
N LEU A 157 -26.05 -2.19 16.87
CA LEU A 157 -24.86 -2.97 16.52
C LEU A 157 -23.63 -2.48 17.30
N ARG A 158 -23.50 -1.16 17.49
CA ARG A 158 -22.45 -0.56 18.32
C ARG A 158 -22.54 -1.04 19.77
N THR A 159 -23.73 -1.04 20.35
CA THR A 159 -23.94 -1.52 21.73
C THR A 159 -23.50 -2.96 21.87
N ARG A 160 -23.84 -3.80 20.89
CA ARG A 160 -23.41 -5.20 20.83
C ARG A 160 -21.89 -5.33 20.77
N MET A 161 -21.23 -4.69 19.80
CA MET A 161 -19.76 -4.73 19.66
C MET A 161 -19.04 -4.34 20.96
N ARG A 162 -19.54 -3.30 21.65
CA ARG A 162 -18.98 -2.88 22.94
C ARG A 162 -19.21 -3.92 24.03
N ALA A 163 -20.39 -4.54 24.09
CA ALA A 163 -20.67 -5.63 25.02
C ALA A 163 -19.78 -6.86 24.78
N ASP A 164 -19.45 -7.16 23.52
CA ASP A 164 -18.58 -8.27 23.13
C ASP A 164 -17.08 -7.95 23.27
N GLY A 165 -16.74 -6.76 23.79
CA GLY A 165 -15.37 -6.39 24.14
C GLY A 165 -14.56 -5.75 23.00
N ILE A 166 -15.19 -5.37 21.89
CA ILE A 166 -14.56 -4.55 20.86
C ILE A 166 -14.36 -3.15 21.42
N ASP A 167 -13.12 -2.76 21.72
CA ASP A 167 -12.75 -1.51 22.38
C ASP A 167 -12.01 -0.52 21.45
N VAL A 168 -11.64 -0.95 20.24
CA VAL A 168 -11.02 -0.12 19.20
C VAL A 168 -12.01 0.91 18.61
N PRO A 169 -11.53 1.98 17.96
CA PRO A 169 -12.40 2.97 17.32
C PRO A 169 -13.31 2.33 16.26
N LEU A 170 -14.59 2.73 16.28
CA LEU A 170 -15.58 2.28 15.30
C LEU A 170 -15.69 3.28 14.15
N LEU A 171 -15.70 2.77 12.92
CA LEU A 171 -16.01 3.50 11.70
C LEU A 171 -17.41 3.11 11.20
N HIS A 172 -18.13 4.09 10.65
CA HIS A 172 -19.41 3.89 9.99
C HIS A 172 -19.60 4.95 8.90
N GLY A 173 -20.59 4.79 8.02
CA GLY A 173 -20.80 5.63 6.83
C GLY A 173 -20.93 7.13 7.09
N ASP A 174 -21.21 7.55 8.33
CA ASP A 174 -21.25 8.96 8.72
C ASP A 174 -19.95 9.50 9.32
N THR A 175 -18.98 8.64 9.63
CA THR A 175 -17.67 9.09 10.08
C THR A 175 -16.98 9.88 8.96
N PRO A 176 -16.44 11.09 9.24
CA PRO A 176 -15.74 11.90 8.23
C PRO A 176 -14.61 11.15 7.51
N LEU A 177 -13.99 10.19 8.21
CA LEU A 177 -12.93 9.32 7.69
C LEU A 177 -13.45 8.28 6.68
N ALA A 178 -14.68 7.77 6.84
CA ALA A 178 -15.29 6.78 5.94
C ALA A 178 -16.02 7.41 4.74
N ARG A 179 -16.61 8.61 4.89
CA ARG A 179 -17.44 9.30 3.86
C ARG A 179 -16.74 9.59 2.53
N ARG A 180 -15.42 9.45 2.45
CA ARG A 180 -14.61 9.93 1.33
C ARG A 180 -13.69 8.87 0.75
N GLU A 181 -13.85 7.59 1.05
CA GLU A 181 -13.03 6.53 0.44
C GLU A 181 -13.14 6.51 -1.08
N PRO A 182 -12.02 6.33 -1.80
CA PRO A 182 -12.06 6.35 -3.25
C PRO A 182 -12.62 5.02 -3.77
N GLY A 183 -13.29 5.06 -4.93
CA GLY A 183 -13.56 3.86 -5.69
C GLY A 183 -12.29 3.29 -6.34
N PRO A 184 -12.41 2.16 -7.07
CA PRO A 184 -11.34 1.65 -7.91
C PRO A 184 -10.79 2.70 -8.88
N VAL A 185 -9.47 2.81 -8.93
CA VAL A 185 -8.76 3.66 -9.90
C VAL A 185 -8.27 2.81 -11.07
N ARG A 186 -8.22 3.38 -12.28
CA ARG A 186 -7.97 2.64 -13.53
C ARG A 186 -6.49 2.47 -13.84
N ASP A 187 -5.69 3.50 -13.58
CA ASP A 187 -4.28 3.56 -13.99
C ASP A 187 -3.43 4.35 -12.98
N ALA A 188 -2.12 4.41 -13.23
CA ALA A 188 -1.16 5.10 -12.38
C ALA A 188 -1.43 6.62 -12.25
N ALA A 189 -1.85 7.29 -13.32
CA ALA A 189 -2.13 8.72 -13.32
C ALA A 189 -3.38 9.06 -12.49
N GLU A 190 -4.42 8.23 -12.60
CA GLU A 190 -5.61 8.33 -11.77
C GLU A 190 -5.30 8.03 -10.30
N ALA A 191 -4.46 7.03 -10.01
CA ALA A 191 -3.99 6.75 -8.67
C ALA A 191 -3.29 7.97 -8.03
N ARG A 192 -2.37 8.63 -8.75
CA ARG A 192 -1.72 9.88 -8.28
C ARG A 192 -2.74 10.97 -8.01
N ARG A 193 -3.64 11.25 -8.96
CA ARG A 193 -4.67 12.30 -8.83
C ARG A 193 -5.58 12.08 -7.63
N VAL A 194 -6.00 10.84 -7.41
CA VAL A 194 -6.89 10.49 -6.30
C VAL A 194 -6.15 10.57 -4.97
N HIS A 195 -5.01 9.90 -4.84
CA HIS A 195 -4.34 9.80 -3.54
C HIS A 195 -3.60 11.08 -3.13
N PHE A 196 -3.08 11.87 -4.08
CA PHE A 196 -2.53 13.19 -3.76
C PHE A 196 -3.62 14.20 -3.43
N ASP A 197 -4.80 14.16 -4.06
CA ASP A 197 -5.92 15.03 -3.64
C ASP A 197 -6.39 14.69 -2.21
N ARG A 198 -6.36 13.42 -1.81
CA ARG A 198 -6.64 13.02 -0.43
C ARG A 198 -5.59 13.55 0.55
N LEU A 199 -4.31 13.40 0.21
CA LEU A 199 -3.21 13.97 0.99
C LEU A 199 -3.37 15.49 1.14
N ALA A 200 -3.66 16.19 0.04
CA ALA A 200 -3.94 17.62 0.00
C ALA A 200 -5.15 18.07 0.84
N ARG A 201 -6.06 17.16 1.18
CA ARG A 201 -7.20 17.43 2.06
C ARG A 201 -6.93 17.04 3.53
N GLY A 202 -5.68 16.76 3.88
CA GLY A 202 -5.28 16.36 5.23
C GLY A 202 -5.79 14.98 5.65
N SER A 203 -6.09 14.10 4.69
CA SER A 203 -6.50 12.73 5.03
C SER A 203 -5.35 12.01 5.74
N THR A 204 -5.64 11.37 6.86
CA THR A 204 -4.68 10.50 7.58
C THR A 204 -5.09 9.02 7.54
N LEU A 205 -6.18 8.72 6.83
CA LEU A 205 -6.66 7.38 6.53
C LEU A 205 -6.84 7.28 5.02
N HIS A 206 -5.94 6.54 4.40
CA HIS A 206 -5.96 6.23 2.99
C HIS A 206 -6.27 4.75 2.83
N ASN A 207 -7.19 4.45 1.94
CA ASN A 207 -7.50 3.07 1.57
C ASN A 207 -7.34 2.95 0.05
N VAL A 208 -6.57 1.96 -0.39
CA VAL A 208 -6.39 1.61 -1.80
C VAL A 208 -7.41 0.55 -2.14
N ARG A 209 -8.43 0.94 -2.90
CA ARG A 209 -9.47 0.05 -3.40
C ARG A 209 -9.19 -0.30 -4.87
N THR A 210 -8.97 -1.55 -5.25
CA THR A 210 -8.47 -2.65 -4.41
C THR A 210 -6.94 -2.78 -4.48
N ALA A 211 -6.31 -3.17 -3.38
CA ALA A 211 -4.89 -3.54 -3.40
C ALA A 211 -4.72 -4.89 -4.08
N PHE A 212 -5.59 -5.86 -3.74
CA PHE A 212 -5.72 -7.13 -4.43
C PHE A 212 -7.20 -7.52 -4.49
N GLY A 213 -7.73 -7.69 -5.71
CA GLY A 213 -9.14 -7.99 -5.92
C GLY A 213 -9.48 -9.48 -5.81
N GLY A 214 -8.67 -10.36 -6.42
CA GLY A 214 -8.87 -11.80 -6.44
C GLY A 214 -10.04 -12.26 -7.32
N THR A 215 -10.54 -13.47 -7.07
CA THR A 215 -11.59 -14.11 -7.86
C THR A 215 -12.89 -14.23 -7.08
N SER A 216 -14.01 -13.85 -7.69
CA SER A 216 -15.35 -14.17 -7.21
C SER A 216 -15.74 -15.58 -7.67
N TRP A 217 -15.20 -16.60 -7.01
CA TRP A 217 -15.38 -18.02 -7.33
C TRP A 217 -16.69 -18.59 -6.76
N GLY A 218 -17.13 -19.77 -7.23
CA GLY A 218 -18.17 -20.56 -6.56
C GLY A 218 -19.51 -19.86 -6.34
N TRP A 219 -20.05 -19.21 -7.38
CA TRP A 219 -21.32 -18.45 -7.31
C TRP A 219 -21.32 -17.27 -6.34
N LEU A 220 -20.15 -16.83 -5.88
CA LEU A 220 -19.98 -15.63 -5.05
C LEU A 220 -20.37 -14.29 -5.71
N PRO A 221 -20.19 -14.04 -7.02
CA PRO A 221 -20.47 -12.73 -7.59
C PRO A 221 -21.96 -12.35 -7.50
N ALA A 222 -22.24 -11.07 -7.27
CA ALA A 222 -23.58 -10.54 -7.46
C ALA A 222 -24.01 -10.64 -8.94
N PRO A 223 -25.32 -10.70 -9.26
CA PRO A 223 -25.80 -10.69 -10.65
C PRO A 223 -25.35 -9.47 -11.48
N SER A 224 -25.01 -8.36 -10.81
CA SER A 224 -24.47 -7.15 -11.44
C SER A 224 -22.96 -7.18 -11.70
N ALA A 225 -22.25 -8.20 -11.20
CA ALA A 225 -20.81 -8.29 -11.37
C ALA A 225 -20.47 -8.62 -12.84
N PRO A 226 -19.61 -7.83 -13.51
CA PRO A 226 -19.35 -7.98 -14.94
C PRO A 226 -18.46 -9.18 -15.29
N SER A 227 -17.77 -9.77 -14.30
CA SER A 227 -16.81 -10.85 -14.47
C SER A 227 -16.61 -11.60 -13.14
N PRO A 228 -16.19 -12.87 -13.17
CA PRO A 228 -15.63 -13.54 -12.00
C PRO A 228 -14.40 -12.83 -11.42
N THR A 229 -13.57 -12.19 -12.24
CA THR A 229 -12.43 -11.38 -11.75
C THR A 229 -12.95 -10.15 -11.00
N TYR A 230 -12.57 -9.99 -9.73
CA TYR A 230 -12.90 -8.80 -8.97
C TYR A 230 -11.82 -7.74 -9.13
N ASP A 231 -12.19 -6.56 -9.63
CA ASP A 231 -11.28 -5.44 -9.92
C ASP A 231 -10.06 -5.85 -10.77
N PRO A 232 -10.21 -5.98 -12.10
CA PRO A 232 -9.10 -6.35 -12.99
C PRO A 232 -7.98 -5.32 -13.03
N ASN A 233 -8.21 -4.12 -12.50
CA ASN A 233 -7.23 -3.05 -12.43
C ASN A 233 -6.58 -2.97 -11.05
N ALA A 234 -6.70 -3.98 -10.18
CA ALA A 234 -6.07 -3.95 -8.87
C ALA A 234 -4.55 -3.69 -8.95
N ALA A 235 -3.96 -3.12 -7.89
CA ALA A 235 -2.53 -2.83 -7.85
C ALA A 235 -1.67 -4.12 -7.88
N ILE A 236 -2.22 -5.19 -7.31
CA ILE A 236 -1.77 -6.56 -7.43
C ILE A 236 -2.86 -7.30 -8.21
N ASP A 237 -2.53 -7.83 -9.39
CA ASP A 237 -3.49 -8.50 -10.28
C ASP A 237 -4.04 -9.81 -9.68
N GLU A 238 -5.04 -10.41 -10.34
CA GLU A 238 -5.67 -11.66 -9.91
C GLU A 238 -4.66 -12.82 -9.77
N ALA A 239 -3.59 -12.82 -10.58
CA ALA A 239 -2.49 -13.78 -10.50
C ALA A 239 -1.42 -13.42 -9.44
N ARG A 240 -1.68 -12.37 -8.65
CA ARG A 240 -0.84 -11.83 -7.57
C ARG A 240 0.44 -11.14 -8.06
N ARG A 241 0.47 -10.63 -9.30
CA ARG A 241 1.60 -9.90 -9.89
C ARG A 241 1.42 -8.39 -9.74
N PRO A 242 2.52 -7.62 -9.64
CA PRO A 242 2.43 -6.16 -9.62
C PRO A 242 1.89 -5.62 -10.96
N THR A 243 1.12 -4.53 -10.91
CA THR A 243 0.65 -3.77 -12.08
C THR A 243 1.28 -2.37 -12.12
N ASP A 244 1.12 -1.64 -13.23
CA ASP A 244 1.68 -0.28 -13.38
C ASP A 244 1.14 0.71 -12.35
N LYS A 245 -0.07 0.46 -11.82
CA LYS A 245 -0.64 1.24 -10.71
C LYS A 245 0.20 1.18 -9.45
N LEU A 246 1.05 0.18 -9.31
CA LEU A 246 1.78 -0.04 -8.08
C LEU A 246 2.87 0.99 -7.84
N ALA A 247 3.46 1.60 -8.89
CA ALA A 247 4.49 2.62 -8.75
C ALA A 247 4.03 3.81 -7.87
N PRO A 248 2.94 4.54 -8.21
CA PRO A 248 2.47 5.65 -7.38
C PRO A 248 2.07 5.21 -5.96
N LEU A 249 1.50 4.02 -5.82
CA LEU A 249 1.02 3.51 -4.53
C LEU A 249 2.18 3.12 -3.61
N HIS A 250 3.20 2.47 -4.17
CA HIS A 250 4.46 2.16 -3.50
C HIS A 250 5.17 3.45 -3.06
N GLN A 251 5.36 4.39 -3.97
CA GLN A 251 6.06 5.64 -3.69
C GLN A 251 5.37 6.46 -2.60
N LEU A 252 4.04 6.57 -2.64
CA LEU A 252 3.28 7.28 -1.61
C LEU A 252 3.25 6.51 -0.27
N GLY A 253 3.14 5.18 -0.31
CA GLY A 253 3.21 4.34 0.89
C GLY A 253 4.55 4.48 1.60
N GLN A 254 5.67 4.45 0.86
CA GLN A 254 7.00 4.69 1.43
C GLN A 254 7.15 6.12 1.94
N LEU A 255 6.60 7.12 1.23
CA LEU A 255 6.65 8.51 1.67
C LEU A 255 5.97 8.68 3.03
N LEU A 256 4.74 8.19 3.18
CA LEU A 256 3.97 8.33 4.41
C LEU A 256 4.59 7.58 5.60
N ARG A 257 5.41 6.56 5.35
CA ARG A 257 6.10 5.77 6.38
C ARG A 257 7.45 6.35 6.77
N HIS A 258 8.17 6.92 5.82
CA HIS A 258 9.57 7.28 6.00
C HIS A 258 9.83 8.79 5.96
N VAL A 259 8.83 9.63 5.66
CA VAL A 259 8.95 11.09 5.71
C VAL A 259 7.91 11.65 6.67
N PRO A 260 8.24 11.74 7.98
CA PRO A 260 7.26 12.02 9.05
C PRO A 260 6.56 13.37 8.91
N ASP A 261 7.20 14.36 8.26
CA ASP A 261 6.61 15.67 7.95
C ASP A 261 5.23 15.54 7.28
N PHE A 262 5.06 14.55 6.40
CA PHE A 262 3.79 14.34 5.68
C PHE A 262 2.62 13.90 6.58
N THR A 263 2.89 13.42 7.79
CA THR A 263 1.84 13.05 8.76
C THR A 263 1.28 14.25 9.53
N GLY A 264 1.97 15.38 9.51
CA GLY A 264 1.61 16.64 10.17
C GLY A 264 1.08 17.73 9.24
N MET A 265 1.17 17.54 7.93
CA MET A 265 0.80 18.54 6.92
C MET A 265 -0.66 19.01 7.02
N THR A 266 -0.87 20.32 6.96
CA THR A 266 -2.17 20.99 6.93
C THR A 266 -2.25 21.99 5.79
N GLU A 267 -3.46 22.43 5.40
CA GLU A 267 -3.63 23.42 4.34
C GLU A 267 -2.93 24.75 4.67
N ALA A 268 -2.13 25.23 3.72
CA ALA A 268 -1.35 26.47 3.84
C ALA A 268 -1.87 27.54 2.88
N GLU A 269 -1.25 28.72 2.89
CA GLU A 269 -1.62 29.85 2.03
C GLU A 269 -1.64 29.43 0.55
N ALA A 270 -2.68 29.84 -0.17
CA ALA A 270 -2.87 29.42 -1.56
C ALA A 270 -1.74 29.92 -2.47
N VAL A 271 -1.08 28.99 -3.13
CA VAL A 271 -0.09 29.26 -4.18
C VAL A 271 -0.72 29.00 -5.55
N ARG A 272 -0.32 29.78 -6.56
CA ARG A 272 -0.80 29.62 -7.94
C ARG A 272 0.39 29.47 -8.89
N THR A 273 0.15 28.70 -9.95
CA THR A 273 1.03 28.61 -11.10
C THR A 273 0.72 29.71 -12.12
N THR A 274 1.64 29.97 -13.05
CA THR A 274 1.43 30.94 -14.15
C THR A 274 0.37 30.49 -15.16
N ASP A 275 0.15 29.17 -15.30
CA ASP A 275 -0.92 28.59 -16.12
C ASP A 275 -2.02 28.05 -15.21
N ALA A 276 -3.24 28.57 -15.39
CA ALA A 276 -4.41 28.25 -14.58
C ALA A 276 -4.96 26.82 -14.81
N ARG A 277 -4.51 26.11 -15.86
CA ARG A 277 -4.88 24.71 -16.10
C ARG A 277 -4.28 23.77 -15.05
N VAL A 278 -3.16 24.17 -14.43
CA VAL A 278 -2.57 23.46 -13.31
C VAL A 278 -3.17 23.98 -12.01
N ARG A 279 -3.83 23.11 -11.26
CA ARG A 279 -4.35 23.44 -9.93
C ARG A 279 -3.33 23.05 -8.88
N VAL A 280 -3.09 23.94 -7.93
CA VAL A 280 -2.15 23.73 -6.83
C VAL A 280 -2.92 23.63 -5.51
N ARG A 281 -2.56 22.64 -4.69
CA ARG A 281 -2.86 22.63 -3.25
C ARG A 281 -1.55 22.73 -2.50
N HIS A 282 -1.46 23.71 -1.62
CA HIS A 282 -0.28 23.97 -0.82
C HIS A 282 -0.55 23.53 0.62
N LEU A 283 0.37 22.72 1.14
CA LEU A 283 0.37 22.22 2.50
C LEU A 283 1.63 22.68 3.23
N ALA A 284 1.53 22.84 4.53
CA ALA A 284 2.67 23.05 5.41
C ALA A 284 2.55 22.20 6.67
N ASP A 285 3.67 21.69 7.15
CA ASP A 285 3.81 21.12 8.47
C ASP A 285 4.16 22.25 9.45
N PRO A 286 3.27 22.60 10.40
CA PRO A 286 3.53 23.67 11.35
C PRO A 286 4.66 23.36 12.35
N ASP A 287 4.96 22.06 12.58
CA ASP A 287 5.97 21.63 13.54
C ASP A 287 7.38 21.70 12.93
N THR A 288 7.53 21.37 11.63
CA THR A 288 8.84 21.33 10.95
C THR A 288 9.08 22.49 9.99
N GLY A 289 8.03 23.19 9.58
CA GLY A 289 8.07 24.22 8.53
C GLY A 289 8.36 23.66 7.13
N ALA A 290 8.19 22.35 6.93
CA ALA A 290 8.24 21.76 5.60
C ALA A 290 6.95 22.08 4.83
N HIS A 291 7.06 22.16 3.51
CA HIS A 291 5.90 22.41 2.64
C HIS A 291 5.76 21.30 1.59
N ALA A 292 4.53 21.07 1.17
CA ALA A 292 4.20 20.18 0.07
C ALA A 292 3.24 20.85 -0.91
N TYR A 293 3.44 20.60 -2.20
CA TYR A 293 2.67 21.17 -3.29
C TYR A 293 2.11 20.04 -4.14
N VAL A 294 0.79 19.87 -4.12
CA VAL A 294 0.09 18.91 -4.97
C VAL A 294 -0.42 19.66 -6.20
N LEU A 295 0.15 19.33 -7.35
CA LEU A 295 -0.20 19.91 -8.64
C LEU A 295 -1.04 18.91 -9.42
N ARG A 296 -2.12 19.37 -10.03
CA ARG A 296 -3.04 18.55 -10.82
C ARG A 296 -3.34 19.18 -12.17
N ASN A 297 -3.22 18.40 -13.23
CA ASN A 297 -3.60 18.76 -14.59
C ASN A 297 -4.74 17.83 -15.06
N ASP A 298 -5.92 18.39 -15.30
CA ASP A 298 -7.05 17.63 -15.86
C ASP A 298 -7.16 17.75 -17.37
N SER A 299 -6.32 18.57 -18.00
CA SER A 299 -6.34 18.77 -19.45
C SER A 299 -5.77 17.56 -20.19
N ALA A 300 -6.04 17.49 -21.50
CA ALA A 300 -5.60 16.40 -22.36
C ALA A 300 -4.16 16.55 -22.88
N ALA A 301 -3.45 17.60 -22.48
CA ALA A 301 -2.06 17.86 -22.87
C ALA A 301 -1.21 18.14 -21.62
N ASP A 302 0.09 17.92 -21.75
CA ASP A 302 1.05 18.32 -20.73
C ASP A 302 1.04 19.84 -20.57
N VAL A 303 1.20 20.31 -19.33
CA VAL A 303 1.24 21.74 -19.03
C VAL A 303 2.52 22.05 -18.27
N THR A 304 3.38 22.85 -18.90
CA THR A 304 4.53 23.48 -18.26
C THR A 304 4.12 24.84 -17.71
N SER A 305 4.49 25.10 -16.46
CA SER A 305 4.17 26.36 -15.77
C SER A 305 5.23 26.68 -14.73
N THR A 306 5.13 27.83 -14.08
CA THR A 306 6.05 28.28 -13.05
C THR A 306 5.35 28.21 -11.69
N LEU A 307 6.01 27.62 -10.70
CA LEU A 307 5.55 27.51 -9.32
C LEU A 307 6.55 28.20 -8.38
N PRO A 308 6.12 29.19 -7.57
CA PRO A 308 6.98 29.76 -6.54
C PRO A 308 7.14 28.76 -5.38
N MET A 309 8.36 28.23 -5.20
CA MET A 309 8.70 27.31 -4.12
C MET A 309 10.18 27.42 -3.71
N GLY A 310 10.49 27.29 -2.42
CA GLY A 310 11.88 27.33 -1.92
C GLY A 310 12.58 28.69 -2.11
N GLY A 311 11.80 29.77 -2.25
CA GLY A 311 12.31 31.12 -2.55
C GLY A 311 12.75 31.32 -3.99
N ALA A 312 12.31 30.47 -4.92
CA ALA A 312 12.57 30.58 -6.35
C ALA A 312 11.30 30.33 -7.17
N ASP A 313 11.28 30.87 -8.39
CA ASP A 313 10.30 30.54 -9.41
C ASP A 313 10.79 29.31 -10.18
N VAL A 314 10.12 28.17 -9.99
CA VAL A 314 10.57 26.89 -10.54
C VAL A 314 9.65 26.46 -11.68
N GLU A 315 10.24 26.16 -12.84
CA GLU A 315 9.51 25.57 -13.96
C GLU A 315 9.13 24.11 -13.65
N VAL A 316 7.86 23.78 -13.85
CA VAL A 316 7.29 22.48 -13.55
C VAL A 316 6.36 22.04 -14.67
N THR A 317 6.51 20.79 -15.12
CA THR A 317 5.62 20.16 -16.10
C THR A 317 4.74 19.13 -15.42
N VAL A 318 3.42 19.25 -15.57
CA VAL A 318 2.44 18.26 -15.08
C VAL A 318 1.81 17.55 -16.28
N PRO A 319 1.98 16.22 -16.41
CA PRO A 319 1.45 15.47 -17.55
C PRO A 319 -0.06 15.57 -17.70
N ALA A 320 -0.54 15.35 -18.92
CA ALA A 320 -1.96 15.27 -19.24
C ALA A 320 -2.70 14.31 -18.29
N ARG A 321 -3.83 14.76 -17.73
CA ARG A 321 -4.69 13.96 -16.84
C ARG A 321 -3.95 13.31 -15.66
N ASP A 322 -2.91 13.94 -15.15
CA ASP A 322 -2.06 13.43 -14.06
C ASP A 322 -1.87 14.46 -12.92
N ALA A 323 -1.10 14.08 -11.90
CA ALA A 323 -0.70 14.90 -10.78
C ALA A 323 0.78 14.70 -10.39
N LYS A 324 1.35 15.72 -9.74
CA LYS A 324 2.69 15.70 -9.16
C LYS A 324 2.67 16.19 -7.72
N LEU A 325 3.61 15.68 -6.93
CA LEU A 325 3.85 16.10 -5.56
C LEU A 325 5.27 16.65 -5.46
N PHE A 326 5.41 17.91 -5.07
CA PHE A 326 6.69 18.54 -4.78
C PHE A 326 6.77 18.89 -3.30
N ALA A 327 7.98 19.08 -2.80
CA ALA A 327 8.20 19.44 -1.41
C ALA A 327 9.39 20.39 -1.25
N THR A 328 9.32 21.21 -0.22
CA THR A 328 10.39 22.11 0.22
C THR A 328 10.52 22.02 1.74
N GLY A 329 11.68 22.42 2.25
CA GLY A 329 11.96 22.45 3.68
C GLY A 329 12.05 21.07 4.35
N LEU A 330 12.01 19.96 3.61
CA LEU A 330 12.14 18.61 4.16
C LEU A 330 13.52 18.39 4.77
N ARG A 331 13.58 17.73 5.92
CA ARG A 331 14.84 17.26 6.51
C ARG A 331 15.26 15.95 5.85
N LEU A 332 16.45 15.93 5.27
CA LEU A 332 17.04 14.75 4.66
C LEU A 332 17.99 14.09 5.66
N GLY A 333 17.49 13.08 6.36
CA GLY A 333 18.20 12.46 7.47
C GLY A 333 18.39 13.46 8.62
N SER A 334 19.62 13.59 9.11
CA SER A 334 19.91 14.40 10.31
C SER A 334 20.70 15.69 10.06
N GLY A 335 21.12 15.96 8.82
CA GLY A 335 22.09 17.04 8.55
C GLY A 335 21.72 18.08 7.49
N ARG A 336 20.76 17.82 6.59
CA ARG A 336 20.51 18.74 5.45
C ARG A 336 19.02 18.99 5.20
N ARG A 337 18.72 20.16 4.63
CA ARG A 337 17.37 20.56 4.26
C ARG A 337 17.23 20.63 2.75
N LEU A 338 16.11 20.13 2.24
CA LEU A 338 15.72 20.28 0.85
C LEU A 338 15.20 21.70 0.63
N ALA A 339 15.86 22.52 -0.19
CA ALA A 339 15.33 23.80 -0.60
C ALA A 339 14.11 23.61 -1.51
N TYR A 340 14.24 22.78 -2.55
CA TYR A 340 13.14 22.26 -3.37
C TYR A 340 13.57 21.06 -4.22
N ALA A 341 12.59 20.33 -4.77
CA ALA A 341 12.80 19.34 -5.83
C ALA A 341 11.69 19.40 -6.88
N THR A 342 12.04 19.19 -8.16
CA THR A 342 11.08 19.02 -9.28
C THR A 342 10.61 17.57 -9.46
N VAL A 343 11.00 16.69 -8.53
CA VAL A 343 10.66 15.27 -8.45
C VAL A 343 10.09 14.96 -7.07
N GLN A 344 9.27 13.91 -7.00
CA GLN A 344 8.56 13.55 -5.79
C GLN A 344 9.53 12.96 -4.75
N PRO A 345 9.49 13.39 -3.48
CA PRO A 345 10.15 12.65 -2.41
C PRO A 345 9.46 11.29 -2.21
N MET A 346 10.25 10.23 -2.02
CA MET A 346 9.74 8.87 -1.80
C MET A 346 10.11 8.35 -0.40
N LEU A 347 11.34 8.54 0.06
CA LEU A 347 11.75 8.15 1.40
C LEU A 347 12.93 8.99 1.89
N ALA A 348 13.04 9.14 3.20
CA ALA A 348 14.21 9.68 3.88
C ALA A 348 14.50 8.82 5.11
N MET A 349 15.71 8.28 5.22
CA MET A 349 16.05 7.37 6.32
C MET A 349 17.54 7.44 6.66
N SER A 350 17.91 6.84 7.78
CA SER A 350 19.29 6.71 8.21
C SER A 350 19.63 5.24 8.41
N VAL A 351 20.76 4.81 7.85
CA VAL A 351 21.37 3.50 8.04
C VAL A 351 22.75 3.73 8.65
N GLY A 352 22.86 3.56 9.97
CA GLY A 352 24.06 3.98 10.71
C GLY A 352 24.34 5.48 10.56
N ARG A 353 25.51 5.83 10.00
CA ARG A 353 25.94 7.21 9.70
C ARG A 353 25.63 7.66 8.26
N LEU A 354 24.99 6.81 7.48
CA LEU A 354 24.55 7.13 6.12
C LEU A 354 23.09 7.61 6.18
N ASP A 355 22.86 8.86 5.80
CA ASP A 355 21.53 9.35 5.51
C ASP A 355 21.20 9.04 4.05
N ILE A 356 20.03 8.49 3.77
CA ILE A 356 19.58 8.12 2.43
C ILE A 356 18.27 8.85 2.15
N ALA A 357 18.20 9.54 1.02
CA ALA A 357 16.97 10.16 0.53
C ALA A 357 16.72 9.75 -0.91
N ALA A 358 15.54 9.19 -1.19
CA ALA A 358 15.15 8.80 -2.54
C ALA A 358 14.06 9.72 -3.09
N PHE A 359 14.22 10.11 -4.35
CA PHE A 359 13.28 10.91 -5.12
C PHE A 359 12.92 10.19 -6.41
N VAL A 360 11.67 10.37 -6.85
CA VAL A 360 11.10 9.65 -7.98
C VAL A 360 10.45 10.60 -8.98
N GLY A 361 10.61 10.27 -10.26
CA GLY A 361 9.95 10.98 -11.36
C GLY A 361 9.66 10.03 -12.51
N ARG A 362 9.33 10.59 -13.68
CA ARG A 362 9.03 9.80 -14.88
C ARG A 362 10.27 9.72 -15.78
N ALA A 363 10.42 8.61 -16.50
CA ALA A 363 11.43 8.50 -17.54
C ALA A 363 11.25 9.63 -18.57
N GLY A 364 12.37 10.23 -18.99
CA GLY A 364 12.41 11.41 -19.87
C GLY A 364 12.40 12.76 -19.14
N GLU A 365 12.12 12.81 -17.83
CA GLU A 365 12.19 14.05 -17.05
C GLU A 365 13.63 14.40 -16.65
N MET A 366 13.90 15.69 -16.46
CA MET A 366 15.12 16.16 -15.82
C MET A 366 14.81 16.46 -14.35
N ALA A 367 15.26 15.61 -13.44
CA ALA A 367 15.14 15.85 -12.02
C ALA A 367 16.08 16.98 -11.59
N HIS A 368 15.58 17.94 -10.82
CA HIS A 368 16.36 19.02 -10.22
C HIS A 368 16.09 19.06 -8.73
N LEU A 369 17.13 18.81 -7.94
CA LEU A 369 17.08 18.81 -6.49
C LEU A 369 18.03 19.89 -5.98
N VAL A 370 17.56 20.71 -5.04
CA VAL A 370 18.35 21.77 -4.46
C VAL A 370 18.41 21.58 -2.95
N LEU A 371 19.62 21.46 -2.42
CA LEU A 371 19.87 21.30 -0.99
C LEU A 371 20.45 22.58 -0.41
N ASP A 372 19.96 23.01 0.75
CA ASP A 372 20.60 24.07 1.53
C ASP A 372 21.90 23.51 2.11
N CYS A 373 23.03 24.14 1.76
CA CYS A 373 24.39 23.74 2.12
C CYS A 373 25.19 25.02 2.42
N PRO A 374 25.21 25.50 3.69
CA PRO A 374 25.87 26.76 4.06
C PRO A 374 27.33 26.80 3.59
N ASP A 375 28.02 25.66 3.73
CA ASP A 375 29.38 25.43 3.29
C ASP A 375 29.39 24.52 2.04
N GLU A 376 30.41 24.70 1.20
CA GLU A 376 30.53 23.95 -0.05
C GLU A 376 30.68 22.43 0.24
N PRO A 377 29.75 21.59 -0.25
CA PRO A 377 29.85 20.15 -0.06
C PRO A 377 30.80 19.52 -1.08
N TRP A 378 31.09 18.24 -0.89
CA TRP A 378 31.82 17.39 -1.84
C TRP A 378 30.92 16.29 -2.41
N PRO A 379 30.13 16.58 -3.46
CA PRO A 379 29.37 15.56 -4.18
C PRO A 379 30.31 14.59 -4.91
N THR A 380 29.94 13.32 -4.93
CA THR A 380 30.60 12.26 -5.68
C THR A 380 29.56 11.56 -6.53
N ARG A 381 29.80 11.54 -7.83
CA ARG A 381 29.03 10.74 -8.77
C ARG A 381 29.29 9.24 -8.57
N LEU A 382 28.23 8.46 -8.38
CA LEU A 382 28.32 7.01 -8.32
C LEU A 382 27.82 6.34 -9.61
N ASP A 383 26.92 7.01 -10.33
CA ASP A 383 26.39 6.62 -11.64
C ASP A 383 26.51 7.81 -12.62
N GLU A 384 26.84 7.57 -13.89
CA GLU A 384 27.36 8.56 -14.85
C GLU A 384 26.45 9.77 -15.14
N GLU A 385 25.15 9.66 -14.86
CA GLU A 385 24.11 10.55 -15.34
C GLU A 385 24.01 11.89 -14.57
N ALA A 386 24.46 11.96 -13.32
CA ALA A 386 24.25 13.11 -12.46
C ALA A 386 25.23 14.28 -12.70
N ALA A 387 24.72 15.51 -12.73
CA ALA A 387 25.50 16.74 -12.68
C ALA A 387 25.15 17.58 -11.45
N TRP A 388 26.04 18.50 -11.07
CA TRP A 388 25.76 19.43 -9.98
C TRP A 388 26.45 20.78 -10.16
N ALA A 389 25.92 21.78 -9.46
CA ALA A 389 26.53 23.10 -9.29
C ALA A 389 26.31 23.56 -7.85
N PHE A 390 27.30 24.24 -7.27
CA PHE A 390 27.16 24.89 -5.97
C PHE A 390 27.15 26.41 -6.18
N ASP A 391 26.10 27.08 -5.71
CA ASP A 391 25.99 28.54 -5.77
C ASP A 391 25.27 29.05 -4.53
N ARG A 392 25.78 30.15 -3.95
CA ARG A 392 25.16 30.88 -2.81
C ARG A 392 24.64 29.98 -1.67
N GLY A 393 25.45 29.02 -1.23
CA GLY A 393 25.09 28.13 -0.12
C GLY A 393 24.02 27.09 -0.49
N ARG A 394 23.90 26.76 -1.78
CA ARG A 394 22.97 25.74 -2.29
C ARG A 394 23.65 24.80 -3.25
N LEU A 395 23.43 23.50 -3.04
CA LEU A 395 23.85 22.46 -3.97
C LEU A 395 22.68 22.11 -4.90
N HIS A 396 22.83 22.41 -6.18
CA HIS A 396 21.93 22.01 -7.25
C HIS A 396 22.41 20.68 -7.83
N VAL A 397 21.57 19.66 -7.80
CA VAL A 397 21.82 18.35 -8.42
C VAL A 397 20.81 18.13 -9.53
N THR A 398 21.28 17.83 -10.74
CA THR A 398 20.45 17.51 -11.89
C THR A 398 20.69 16.07 -12.34
N VAL A 399 19.61 15.35 -12.63
CA VAL A 399 19.66 13.94 -13.04
C VAL A 399 18.64 13.70 -14.16
N PRO A 400 19.07 13.26 -15.36
CA PRO A 400 18.14 12.80 -16.38
C PRO A 400 17.56 11.45 -15.97
N LEU A 401 16.23 11.35 -15.89
CA LEU A 401 15.54 10.12 -15.57
C LEU A 401 15.41 9.25 -16.82
N GLN A 402 15.90 8.02 -16.73
CA GLN A 402 15.83 7.03 -17.80
C GLN A 402 14.96 5.86 -17.34
N GLU A 403 14.38 5.14 -18.31
CA GLU A 403 13.54 3.98 -18.02
C GLU A 403 14.32 2.90 -17.27
N ASP A 404 13.73 2.42 -16.19
CA ASP A 404 14.24 1.35 -15.33
C ASP A 404 15.64 1.61 -14.75
N ARG A 405 15.99 2.89 -14.57
CA ARG A 405 17.30 3.35 -14.12
C ARG A 405 17.23 4.12 -12.81
N LEU A 406 18.28 3.94 -12.02
CA LEU A 406 18.50 4.62 -10.77
C LEU A 406 19.87 5.28 -10.79
N THR A 407 19.94 6.53 -10.33
CA THR A 407 21.16 7.31 -10.21
C THR A 407 21.43 7.64 -8.75
N ARG A 408 22.67 7.46 -8.30
CA ARG A 408 23.12 7.74 -6.93
C ARG A 408 24.14 8.88 -6.93
N VAL A 409 23.95 9.81 -5.99
CA VAL A 409 24.90 10.89 -5.71
C VAL A 409 25.21 10.90 -4.23
N ARG A 410 26.49 10.77 -3.90
CA ARG A 410 26.94 10.84 -2.50
C ARG A 410 27.38 12.26 -2.18
N VAL A 411 26.89 12.85 -1.10
CA VAL A 411 27.19 14.23 -0.70
C VAL A 411 27.78 14.24 0.71
N ARG A 412 29.03 14.68 0.81
CA ARG A 412 29.75 14.93 2.07
C ARG A 412 29.90 16.44 2.31
N SER A 413 30.08 16.88 3.54
CA SER A 413 30.49 18.27 3.86
C SER A 413 31.38 18.28 5.09
N GLY A 414 31.99 19.43 5.39
CA GLY A 414 32.82 19.61 6.59
C GLY A 414 32.01 19.72 7.89
N ASP A 415 30.73 20.04 7.79
CA ASP A 415 29.88 20.45 8.93
C ASP A 415 29.31 19.26 9.69
N THR A 416 29.33 18.07 9.08
CA THR A 416 28.79 16.85 9.66
C THR A 416 29.66 15.65 9.31
N ASP A 417 29.78 14.71 10.25
CA ASP A 417 30.44 13.42 10.01
C ASP A 417 29.54 12.44 9.23
N ARG A 418 28.31 12.83 8.92
CA ARG A 418 27.34 12.01 8.20
C ARG A 418 27.40 12.25 6.69
N THR A 419 27.22 11.15 5.97
CA THR A 419 27.17 11.17 4.50
C THR A 419 25.71 11.11 4.07
N LEU A 420 25.32 11.93 3.09
CA LEU A 420 24.02 11.82 2.42
C LEU A 420 24.18 11.03 1.12
N LEU A 421 23.36 10.02 0.91
CA LEU A 421 23.17 9.35 -0.36
C LEU A 421 21.84 9.81 -0.95
N LEU A 422 21.90 10.57 -2.04
CA LEU A 422 20.75 10.87 -2.86
C LEU A 422 20.56 9.75 -3.86
N ILE A 423 19.32 9.25 -3.93
CA ILE A 423 18.86 8.28 -4.92
C ILE A 423 17.80 8.97 -5.76
N VAL A 424 17.94 8.92 -7.08
CA VAL A 424 16.95 9.43 -8.03
C VAL A 424 16.58 8.29 -8.97
N ALA A 425 15.30 7.95 -9.05
CA ALA A 425 14.81 6.80 -9.81
C ALA A 425 13.57 7.15 -10.62
N ASP A 426 13.36 6.46 -11.74
CA ASP A 426 12.09 6.50 -12.45
C ASP A 426 11.04 5.61 -11.76
N ASP A 427 9.81 5.61 -12.30
CA ASP A 427 8.72 4.79 -11.78
C ASP A 427 9.09 3.30 -11.71
N ALA A 428 9.71 2.74 -12.76
CA ALA A 428 10.06 1.31 -12.81
C ALA A 428 11.19 0.94 -11.84
N ALA A 429 12.27 1.72 -11.78
CA ALA A 429 13.37 1.45 -10.84
C ALA A 429 12.95 1.65 -9.38
N SER A 430 12.03 2.59 -9.11
CA SER A 430 11.53 2.84 -7.75
C SER A 430 10.84 1.62 -7.14
N LEU A 431 10.18 0.78 -7.96
CA LEU A 431 9.51 -0.44 -7.52
C LEU A 431 10.45 -1.52 -6.99
N ARG A 432 11.76 -1.33 -7.08
CA ARG A 432 12.78 -2.26 -6.57
C ARG A 432 13.66 -1.64 -5.49
N LEU A 433 13.16 -0.60 -4.81
CA LEU A 433 13.75 0.00 -3.62
C LEU A 433 12.94 -0.36 -2.37
N TRP A 434 13.56 -1.14 -1.49
CA TRP A 434 12.90 -1.79 -0.36
C TRP A 434 13.47 -1.27 0.97
N PRO A 435 12.91 -0.18 1.55
CA PRO A 435 13.22 0.18 2.92
C PRO A 435 12.62 -0.87 3.86
N TYR A 436 13.41 -1.29 4.85
CA TYR A 436 12.97 -2.27 5.84
C TYR A 436 13.46 -1.87 7.24
N GLU A 437 12.61 -2.07 8.24
CA GLU A 437 12.92 -1.79 9.64
C GLU A 437 13.07 -3.11 10.39
N THR A 438 14.24 -3.33 10.99
CA THR A 438 14.50 -4.49 11.85
C THR A 438 14.68 -4.01 13.30
N PRO A 439 14.52 -4.90 14.30
CA PRO A 439 14.82 -4.55 15.69
C PRO A 439 16.24 -4.01 15.92
N SER A 440 17.19 -4.40 15.06
CA SER A 440 18.61 -4.04 15.16
C SER A 440 19.01 -2.85 14.28
N GLY A 441 18.07 -2.26 13.54
CA GLY A 441 18.31 -1.10 12.70
C GLY A 441 17.58 -1.15 11.36
N ARG A 442 17.64 -0.03 10.65
CA ARG A 442 17.04 0.10 9.32
C ARG A 442 18.00 -0.40 8.25
N VAL A 443 17.43 -0.96 7.19
CA VAL A 443 18.14 -1.39 5.98
C VAL A 443 17.43 -0.86 4.75
N LEU A 444 18.17 -0.64 3.67
CA LEU A 444 17.60 -0.42 2.35
C LEU A 444 18.16 -1.51 1.43
N VAL A 445 17.28 -2.23 0.75
CA VAL A 445 17.65 -3.24 -0.24
C VAL A 445 17.18 -2.78 -1.61
N ARG A 446 18.02 -2.98 -2.63
CA ARG A 446 17.70 -2.72 -4.03
C ARG A 446 17.96 -3.97 -4.84
N GLY A 447 17.12 -4.22 -5.85
CA GLY A 447 17.42 -5.24 -6.86
C GLY A 447 16.28 -6.20 -7.19
N PRO A 448 15.83 -7.03 -6.23
CA PRO A 448 14.83 -8.06 -6.50
C PRO A 448 13.46 -7.46 -6.83
N GLU A 449 12.65 -8.19 -7.60
CA GLU A 449 11.26 -7.85 -7.91
C GLU A 449 10.38 -7.75 -6.67
N LEU A 450 10.70 -8.48 -5.60
CA LEU A 450 10.06 -8.32 -4.29
C LEU A 450 11.05 -8.65 -3.17
N LEU A 451 11.14 -7.80 -2.16
CA LEU A 451 11.68 -8.15 -0.85
C LEU A 451 10.53 -8.50 0.11
N ARG A 452 10.56 -9.70 0.69
CA ARG A 452 9.54 -10.15 1.67
C ARG A 452 10.00 -9.88 3.09
N GLU A 453 11.19 -10.33 3.44
CA GLU A 453 11.74 -10.20 4.79
C GLU A 453 13.21 -9.84 4.77
N ALA A 454 13.62 -9.08 5.78
CA ALA A 454 15.02 -8.82 6.09
C ALA A 454 15.23 -8.99 7.60
N ALA A 455 16.17 -9.84 7.98
CA ALA A 455 16.55 -10.08 9.37
C ALA A 455 18.06 -9.90 9.53
N LEU A 456 18.47 -9.23 10.61
CA LEU A 456 19.87 -9.08 10.98
C LEU A 456 20.24 -10.12 12.03
N ASP A 457 21.28 -10.91 11.77
CA ASP A 457 21.77 -11.96 12.65
C ASP A 457 23.30 -11.93 12.69
N GLY A 458 23.85 -11.40 13.79
CA GLY A 458 25.29 -11.16 13.90
C GLY A 458 25.80 -10.24 12.78
N ALA A 459 26.74 -10.75 11.97
CA ALA A 459 27.32 -10.05 10.83
C ALA A 459 26.58 -10.30 9.51
N THR A 460 25.49 -11.09 9.53
CA THR A 460 24.77 -11.51 8.34
C THR A 460 23.40 -10.84 8.26
N ILE A 461 23.05 -10.33 7.07
CA ILE A 461 21.69 -9.99 6.73
C ILE A 461 21.03 -11.14 5.95
N ARG A 462 19.95 -11.67 6.49
CA ARG A 462 19.14 -12.71 5.86
C ARG A 462 17.97 -12.09 5.13
N LEU A 463 17.95 -12.25 3.81
CA LEU A 463 16.92 -11.72 2.93
C LEU A 463 16.09 -12.86 2.34
N THR A 464 14.78 -12.66 2.26
CA THR A 464 13.89 -13.51 1.48
C THR A 464 13.07 -12.68 0.51
N GLY A 465 12.76 -13.25 -0.65
CA GLY A 465 12.02 -12.53 -1.67
C GLY A 465 11.95 -13.25 -3.00
N ASP A 466 11.49 -12.51 -4.01
CA ASP A 466 11.26 -13.02 -5.35
C ASP A 466 12.16 -12.32 -6.36
N THR A 467 12.68 -13.09 -7.29
CA THR A 467 13.28 -12.63 -8.53
C THR A 467 12.47 -13.17 -9.70
N VAL A 468 12.43 -12.43 -10.82
CA VAL A 468 11.82 -12.91 -12.08
C VAL A 468 12.92 -13.19 -13.11
N ALA A 469 13.87 -12.28 -13.23
CA ALA A 469 15.06 -12.42 -14.07
C ALA A 469 16.34 -12.34 -13.22
N GLY A 470 17.50 -12.45 -13.87
CA GLY A 470 18.78 -12.20 -13.20
C GLY A 470 18.84 -10.76 -12.68
N ARG A 471 19.08 -10.56 -11.37
CA ARG A 471 19.06 -9.22 -10.74
C ARG A 471 20.28 -8.96 -9.86
N GLU A 472 20.92 -7.81 -10.06
CA GLU A 472 21.90 -7.31 -9.10
C GLU A 472 21.24 -7.05 -7.75
N LEU A 473 21.93 -7.36 -6.66
CA LEU A 473 21.49 -7.09 -5.30
C LEU A 473 22.41 -6.06 -4.66
N GLU A 474 21.82 -5.01 -4.10
CA GLU A 474 22.55 -3.97 -3.36
C GLU A 474 21.87 -3.72 -2.02
N VAL A 475 22.65 -3.70 -0.94
CA VAL A 475 22.15 -3.60 0.44
C VAL A 475 22.90 -2.53 1.21
N TRP A 476 22.18 -1.53 1.70
CA TRP A 476 22.66 -0.61 2.73
C TRP A 476 22.20 -1.12 4.09
N ALA A 477 23.15 -1.59 4.90
CA ALA A 477 22.90 -2.15 6.22
C ALA A 477 23.68 -1.40 7.32
N PRO A 478 23.26 -1.52 8.60
CA PRO A 478 23.99 -0.94 9.72
C PRO A 478 25.46 -1.44 9.79
N PRO A 479 26.36 -0.68 10.44
CA PRO A 479 27.75 -1.09 10.64
C PRO A 479 27.85 -2.47 11.31
N GLY A 480 28.77 -3.30 10.85
CA GLY A 480 29.00 -4.66 11.36
C GLY A 480 28.38 -5.77 10.51
N ILE A 481 27.47 -5.42 9.58
CA ILE A 481 26.97 -6.38 8.58
C ILE A 481 27.97 -6.49 7.43
N THR A 482 28.42 -7.72 7.17
CA THR A 482 29.42 -8.05 6.14
C THR A 482 28.93 -9.10 5.15
N ASP A 483 27.94 -9.91 5.55
CA ASP A 483 27.50 -11.09 4.80
C ASP A 483 26.02 -10.98 4.43
N ILE A 484 25.65 -11.51 3.26
CA ILE A 484 24.29 -11.55 2.77
C ILE A 484 23.89 -12.99 2.51
N THR A 485 22.68 -13.39 2.90
CA THR A 485 22.01 -14.57 2.37
C THR A 485 20.73 -14.19 1.64
N TRP A 486 20.44 -14.84 0.52
CA TRP A 486 19.20 -14.70 -0.24
C TRP A 486 18.48 -16.04 -0.31
N ASN A 487 17.25 -16.11 0.19
CA ASN A 487 16.43 -17.32 0.22
C ASN A 487 17.16 -18.55 0.83
N GLY A 488 17.99 -18.31 1.85
CA GLY A 488 18.76 -19.34 2.56
C GLY A 488 20.16 -19.59 2.01
N GLU A 489 20.48 -19.10 0.81
CA GLU A 489 21.77 -19.29 0.16
C GLU A 489 22.70 -18.09 0.36
N ALA A 490 23.99 -18.34 0.54
CA ALA A 490 24.98 -17.26 0.69
C ALA A 490 25.17 -16.49 -0.63
N VAL A 491 25.19 -15.16 -0.56
CA VAL A 491 25.45 -14.29 -1.71
C VAL A 491 26.86 -13.72 -1.60
N GLN A 492 27.70 -14.03 -2.60
CA GLN A 492 29.00 -13.39 -2.73
C GLN A 492 28.80 -11.89 -2.95
N SER A 493 29.34 -11.07 -2.05
CA SER A 493 29.18 -9.62 -2.07
C SER A 493 30.46 -8.91 -1.67
N GLY A 494 30.55 -7.63 -2.03
CA GLY A 494 31.65 -6.74 -1.66
C GLY A 494 31.16 -5.33 -1.40
N LEU A 495 31.96 -4.54 -0.67
CA LEU A 495 31.64 -3.16 -0.36
C LEU A 495 31.74 -2.27 -1.62
N GLY A 496 30.62 -1.71 -2.04
CA GLY A 496 30.51 -0.82 -3.19
C GLY A 496 30.84 0.65 -2.87
N ARG A 497 30.99 1.46 -3.92
CA ARG A 497 31.27 2.91 -3.82
C ARG A 497 30.16 3.69 -3.11
N ALA A 498 28.94 3.15 -3.12
CA ALA A 498 27.76 3.70 -2.44
C ALA A 498 27.68 3.39 -0.94
N LEU A 499 28.73 2.79 -0.35
CA LEU A 499 28.74 2.33 1.05
C LEU A 499 27.66 1.26 1.32
N SER A 500 27.44 0.40 0.33
CA SER A 500 26.52 -0.73 0.32
C SER A 500 27.28 -2.03 0.12
N LEU A 501 26.72 -3.15 0.57
CA LEU A 501 27.12 -4.48 0.12
C LEU A 501 26.46 -4.74 -1.23
N MET A 502 27.25 -5.03 -2.26
CA MET A 502 26.78 -5.29 -3.62
C MET A 502 27.14 -6.70 -4.02
N SER A 503 26.20 -7.44 -4.61
CA SER A 503 26.46 -8.79 -5.09
C SER A 503 27.49 -8.77 -6.21
N VAL A 504 28.37 -9.77 -6.21
CA VAL A 504 29.37 -9.97 -7.27
C VAL A 504 28.71 -10.50 -8.54
N TRP A 505 27.72 -11.37 -8.36
CA TRP A 505 26.90 -11.94 -9.43
C TRP A 505 25.44 -11.56 -9.23
N PRO A 506 24.64 -11.47 -10.31
CA PRO A 506 23.20 -11.32 -10.19
C PRO A 506 22.59 -12.50 -9.43
N LEU A 507 21.58 -12.22 -8.62
CA LEU A 507 20.65 -13.23 -8.09
C LEU A 507 20.01 -13.99 -9.26
N PRO A 508 19.76 -15.29 -9.11
CA PRO A 508 19.17 -16.11 -10.17
C PRO A 508 17.72 -15.68 -10.45
N GLY A 509 17.31 -15.73 -11.71
CA GLY A 509 15.90 -15.60 -12.11
C GLY A 509 15.13 -16.93 -12.06
N VAL A 510 13.85 -16.90 -12.41
CA VAL A 510 13.03 -18.11 -12.50
C VAL A 510 13.30 -18.82 -13.84
N PRO A 511 13.52 -20.14 -13.86
CA PRO A 511 13.67 -20.89 -15.11
C PRO A 511 12.35 -20.99 -15.88
N ASP A 512 12.43 -21.22 -17.19
CA ASP A 512 11.25 -21.46 -18.03
C ASP A 512 10.47 -22.70 -17.57
N LEU A 513 9.14 -22.61 -17.62
CA LEU A 513 8.23 -23.70 -17.28
C LEU A 513 7.52 -24.22 -18.53
N VAL A 514 7.54 -25.53 -18.74
CA VAL A 514 6.74 -26.21 -19.76
C VAL A 514 5.40 -26.63 -19.15
N LEU A 515 4.30 -26.09 -19.68
CA LEU A 515 2.95 -26.47 -19.26
C LEU A 515 2.46 -27.70 -20.04
N PRO A 516 1.69 -28.61 -19.40
CA PRO A 516 1.09 -29.74 -20.09
C PRO A 516 0.04 -29.28 -21.10
N ALA A 517 -0.13 -30.03 -22.19
CA ALA A 517 -1.26 -29.85 -23.10
C ALA A 517 -2.58 -30.25 -22.41
N LEU A 518 -3.66 -29.52 -22.68
CA LEU A 518 -5.00 -29.85 -22.18
C LEU A 518 -5.70 -30.85 -23.11
N ASP A 519 -5.35 -32.14 -23.00
CA ASP A 519 -5.90 -33.25 -23.79
C ASP A 519 -6.59 -34.33 -22.91
N GLY A 520 -7.02 -35.45 -23.52
CA GLY A 520 -7.57 -36.60 -22.77
C GLY A 520 -9.00 -36.42 -22.20
N TRP A 521 -9.78 -35.50 -22.76
CA TRP A 521 -11.13 -35.15 -22.27
C TRP A 521 -12.10 -36.35 -22.18
N ARG A 522 -12.83 -36.42 -21.07
CA ARG A 522 -14.00 -37.30 -20.87
C ARG A 522 -15.28 -36.46 -20.87
N ARG A 523 -16.39 -37.03 -21.34
CA ARG A 523 -17.70 -36.34 -21.40
C ARG A 523 -18.79 -37.15 -20.70
N ARG A 524 -19.70 -36.44 -20.03
CA ARG A 524 -20.98 -36.94 -19.50
C ARG A 524 -22.05 -35.90 -19.78
N THR A 525 -23.23 -36.33 -20.19
CA THR A 525 -24.41 -35.47 -20.39
C THR A 525 -25.04 -35.20 -19.02
N GLU A 526 -25.27 -33.94 -18.61
CA GLU A 526 -25.74 -33.57 -17.25
C GLU A 526 -27.20 -33.04 -17.23
N ASN A 527 -28.01 -33.28 -18.27
CA ASN A 527 -29.45 -32.93 -18.32
C ASN A 527 -30.33 -34.20 -18.29
N PHE A 528 -30.17 -35.03 -17.27
CA PHE A 528 -30.89 -36.30 -17.15
C PHE A 528 -32.40 -36.12 -16.96
N GLU A 529 -32.80 -34.97 -16.40
CA GLU A 529 -34.16 -34.55 -16.13
C GLU A 529 -35.01 -34.39 -17.40
N SER A 530 -34.37 -34.17 -18.55
CA SER A 530 -35.10 -34.09 -19.83
C SER A 530 -35.49 -35.46 -20.39
N ARG A 531 -35.11 -36.56 -19.72
CA ARG A 531 -35.42 -37.91 -20.19
C ARG A 531 -36.84 -38.30 -19.78
N PRO A 532 -37.61 -38.98 -20.65
CA PRO A 532 -38.97 -39.40 -20.32
C PRO A 532 -39.07 -40.37 -19.12
N ASP A 533 -37.99 -41.08 -18.82
CA ASP A 533 -37.88 -42.07 -17.75
C ASP A 533 -37.20 -41.54 -16.48
N TYR A 534 -36.95 -40.23 -16.39
CA TYR A 534 -36.39 -39.62 -15.19
C TYR A 534 -37.46 -39.61 -14.07
N GLY A 535 -37.17 -40.30 -12.97
CA GLY A 535 -37.96 -40.23 -11.74
C GLY A 535 -37.56 -39.02 -10.91
N ASP A 536 -38.52 -38.13 -10.64
CA ASP A 536 -38.37 -36.93 -9.82
C ASP A 536 -38.91 -37.10 -8.39
N GLU A 537 -39.15 -38.35 -7.93
CA GLU A 537 -39.80 -38.63 -6.64
C GLU A 537 -38.99 -38.15 -5.42
N GLY A 538 -37.70 -37.85 -5.60
CA GLY A 538 -36.82 -37.29 -4.58
C GLY A 538 -36.78 -35.76 -4.53
N TRP A 539 -37.54 -35.05 -5.37
CA TRP A 539 -37.53 -33.59 -5.42
C TRP A 539 -38.33 -33.00 -4.24
N THR A 540 -37.87 -31.84 -3.76
CA THR A 540 -38.59 -31.08 -2.74
C THR A 540 -39.88 -30.50 -3.33
N VAL A 541 -41.02 -30.79 -2.69
CA VAL A 541 -42.36 -30.29 -3.05
C VAL A 541 -42.65 -28.95 -2.38
#